data_AF-A0A5R2N1K4-F1
#
_entry.id   AF-A0A5R2N1K4-F1
#
_cell.length_a   1.000
_cell.length_b   1.000
_cell.length_c   1.000
_cell.angle_alpha   90.00
_cell.angle_beta   90.00
_cell.angle_gamma   90.00
#
_symmetry.space_group_name_H-M   'P 1'
#
loop_
_entity.id
_entity.type
_entity.pdbx_description
1 polymer ?
#
loop_
_entity_poly.entity_id
_entity_poly.type
_entity_poly.pdbx_seq_one_letter_code
_entity_poly.pdbx_strand_id
1 'polypeptide(L)' 'MLRYVLTTVLALSAAPALANDSVAELGTGGLILSRSDAVAMQSEDLFISPQKVTVDYVFHNNTDKDVEA' A
#
# COMPACT_ATOMS: atom_id res chain seq x y z
N MET A 1 -21.24 -10.59 -31.57
CA MET A 1 -21.86 -10.59 -30.23
C MET A 1 -20.86 -10.92 -29.15
N LEU A 2 -20.26 -12.13 -29.14
CA LEU A 2 -19.27 -12.53 -28.11
C LEU A 2 -18.06 -11.60 -27.97
N ARG A 3 -17.52 -11.09 -29.10
CA ARG A 3 -16.38 -10.15 -29.08
C ARG A 3 -16.68 -8.86 -28.32
N TYR A 4 -17.89 -8.31 -28.50
CA TYR A 4 -18.31 -7.09 -27.82
C TYR A 4 -18.52 -7.32 -26.32
N VAL A 5 -19.10 -8.47 -25.94
CA VAL A 5 -19.25 -8.86 -24.54
C VAL A 5 -17.88 -8.99 -23.86
N LEU A 6 -16.92 -9.63 -24.51
CA LEU A 6 -15.57 -9.82 -23.96
C LEU A 6 -14.83 -8.49 -23.76
N THR A 7 -14.94 -7.56 -24.70
CA THR A 7 -14.35 -6.22 -24.54
C THR A 7 -14.99 -5.43 -23.41
N THR A 8 -16.31 -5.52 -23.23
CA THR A 8 -17.00 -4.83 -22.14
C THR A 8 -16.59 -5.39 -20.77
N VAL A 9 -16.53 -6.72 -20.63
CA VAL A 9 -16.08 -7.38 -19.39
C VAL A 9 -14.65 -6.98 -19.04
N LEU A 10 -13.75 -6.94 -20.02
CA LEU A 10 -12.35 -6.56 -19.78
C LEU A 10 -12.23 -5.09 -19.34
N ALA A 11 -13.01 -4.19 -19.94
CA ALA A 11 -13.03 -2.79 -19.54
C ALA A 11 -13.57 -2.59 -18.11
N LEU A 12 -14.57 -3.38 -17.70
CA LEU A 12 -15.11 -3.37 -16.34
C LEU A 12 -14.16 -3.97 -15.28
N SER A 13 -13.19 -4.80 -15.70
CA SER A 13 -12.22 -5.40 -14.79
C SER A 13 -11.04 -4.49 -14.42
N ALA A 14 -10.93 -3.32 -15.06
CA ALA A 14 -9.89 -2.34 -14.79
C ALA A 14 -10.21 -1.49 -13.53
N ALA A 15 -10.36 -2.13 -12.38
CA ALA A 15 -10.48 -1.42 -11.11
C ALA A 15 -9.16 -0.71 -10.77
N PRO A 16 -9.18 0.55 -10.30
CA PRO A 16 -7.96 1.21 -9.83
C PRO A 16 -7.38 0.44 -8.65
N ALA A 17 -6.09 0.13 -8.71
CA ALA A 17 -5.35 -0.36 -7.55
C ALA A 17 -5.22 0.81 -6.56
N LEU A 18 -5.90 0.70 -5.40
CA LEU A 18 -5.72 1.67 -4.32
C LEU A 18 -4.42 1.33 -3.59
N ALA A 19 -3.53 2.31 -3.47
CA ALA A 19 -2.31 2.16 -2.69
C ALA A 19 -2.64 2.03 -1.20
N ASN A 20 -1.93 1.14 -0.50
CA ASN A 20 -2.00 1.06 0.94
C ASN A 20 -0.96 2.00 1.55
N ASP A 21 -1.34 3.25 1.80
CA ASP A 21 -0.45 4.25 2.40
C ASP A 21 -0.59 4.31 3.95
N SER A 22 -1.09 3.25 4.57
CA SER A 22 -1.23 3.19 6.03
C SER A 22 0.10 2.84 6.69
N VAL A 23 0.36 3.38 7.88
CA VAL A 23 1.49 3.01 8.74
C VAL A 23 0.97 2.12 9.87
N ALA A 24 1.75 1.14 10.31
CA ALA A 24 1.37 0.24 11.40
C ALA A 24 2.29 0.43 12.61
N GLU A 25 1.71 0.64 13.79
CA GLU A 25 2.41 0.65 15.08
C GLU A 25 2.02 -0.58 15.91
N LEU A 26 2.96 -1.13 16.69
CA LEU A 26 2.68 -2.22 17.62
C LEU A 26 2.31 -1.67 19.01
N GLY A 27 1.01 -1.59 19.28
CA GLY A 27 0.47 -1.20 20.59
C GLY A 27 0.25 -2.39 21.53
N THR A 28 -0.22 -2.11 22.75
CA THR A 28 -0.53 -3.14 23.77
C THR A 28 -1.68 -4.08 23.36
N GLY A 29 -2.49 -3.70 22.37
CA GLY A 29 -3.60 -4.49 21.83
C GLY A 29 -3.33 -5.12 20.45
N GLY A 30 -2.11 -5.01 19.91
CA GLY A 30 -1.76 -5.50 18.58
C GLY A 30 -1.45 -4.40 17.57
N LEU A 31 -1.60 -4.70 16.28
CA LEU A 31 -1.33 -3.76 15.20
C LEU A 31 -2.37 -2.65 15.16
N ILE A 32 -1.91 -1.40 15.26
CA ILE A 32 -2.72 -0.20 15.07
C ILE A 32 -2.34 0.41 13.73
N LEU A 33 -3.30 0.47 12.81
CA LEU A 33 -3.13 1.17 11.55
C LEU A 33 -3.42 2.66 11.76
N SER A 34 -2.46 3.50 11.42
CA SER A 34 -2.54 4.96 11.50
C SER A 34 -2.27 5.59 10.13
N ARG A 35 -2.76 6.82 9.94
CA ARG A 35 -2.47 7.65 8.78
C ARG A 35 -1.82 8.94 9.28
N SER A 36 -0.68 9.30 8.73
CA SER A 36 0.05 10.53 9.04
C SER A 36 0.37 11.26 7.75
N ASP A 37 0.06 12.56 7.70
CA ASP A 37 0.45 13.41 6.56
C ASP A 37 1.93 13.85 6.67
N ALA A 38 2.57 13.65 7.83
CA ALA A 38 3.96 14.04 8.08
C ALA A 38 4.97 13.09 7.41
N VAL A 39 4.61 11.83 7.22
CA VAL A 39 5.46 10.81 6.58
C VAL A 39 4.67 10.14 5.46
N ALA A 40 5.14 10.28 4.23
CA ALA A 40 4.55 9.63 3.06
C ALA A 40 5.29 8.34 2.69
N MET A 41 4.56 7.24 2.49
CA MET A 41 5.09 6.04 1.83
C MET A 41 5.28 6.35 0.34
N GLN A 42 6.53 6.30 -0.14
CA GLN A 42 6.86 6.59 -1.54
C GLN A 42 6.88 5.33 -2.40
N SER A 43 7.39 4.23 -1.84
CA SER A 43 7.40 2.94 -2.52
C SER A 43 7.43 1.78 -1.54
N GLU A 44 6.88 0.66 -2.00
CA GLU A 44 6.94 -0.66 -1.36
C GLU A 44 7.44 -1.66 -2.42
N ASP A 45 8.45 -2.45 -2.05
CA ASP A 45 8.83 -3.65 -2.79
C ASP A 45 8.53 -4.88 -1.92
N LEU A 46 7.48 -5.61 -2.31
CA LEU A 46 6.95 -6.76 -1.60
C LEU A 46 7.32 -8.06 -2.31
N PHE A 47 8.07 -8.91 -1.61
CA PHE A 47 8.35 -10.27 -2.05
C PHE A 47 7.66 -11.29 -1.12
N ILE A 48 6.88 -12.19 -1.71
CA ILE A 48 6.16 -13.25 -1.00
C ILE A 48 6.47 -14.62 -1.60
N SER A 49 6.79 -15.57 -0.73
CA SER A 49 6.94 -16.99 -1.03
C SER A 49 6.42 -17.85 0.13
N PRO A 50 6.17 -19.15 -0.05
CA PRO A 50 5.68 -20.00 1.04
C PRO A 50 6.63 -20.08 2.25
N GLN A 51 7.92 -19.82 2.04
CA GLN A 51 8.94 -19.90 3.09
C GLN A 51 9.35 -18.53 3.63
N LYS A 52 9.10 -17.43 2.90
CA LYS A 52 9.64 -16.11 3.24
C LYS A 52 8.77 -14.99 2.69
N VAL A 53 8.58 -13.97 3.52
CA VAL A 53 8.04 -12.66 3.15
C VAL A 53 9.08 -11.60 3.47
N THR A 54 9.35 -10.69 2.53
CA THR A 54 10.16 -9.49 2.77
C THR A 54 9.47 -8.28 2.19
N VAL A 55 9.65 -7.14 2.85
CA VAL A 55 9.09 -5.87 2.41
C VAL A 55 10.14 -4.79 2.60
N ASP A 56 10.44 -4.08 1.52
CA ASP A 56 11.34 -2.94 1.53
C ASP A 56 10.52 -1.67 1.30
N TYR A 57 10.56 -0.74 2.27
CA TYR A 57 9.81 0.51 2.22
C TYR A 57 10.72 1.72 2.05
N VAL A 58 10.25 2.71 1.29
CA VAL A 58 10.83 4.05 1.25
C VAL A 58 9.81 5.04 1.80
N PHE A 59 10.18 5.74 2.86
CA PHE A 59 9.37 6.79 3.47
C PHE A 59 10.01 8.16 3.27
N HIS A 60 9.18 9.17 3.03
CA HIS A 60 9.60 10.56 2.94
C HIS A 60 8.99 11.36 4.10
N ASN A 61 9.85 12.02 4.88
CA ASN A 61 9.42 13.04 5.85
C ASN A 61 9.06 14.32 5.09
N ASN A 62 7.78 14.68 5.09
CA ASN A 62 7.22 15.87 4.43
C ASN A 62 7.44 17.17 5.22
N THR A 63 8.10 17.11 6.38
CA THR A 63 8.28 18.23 7.29
C THR A 63 9.73 18.69 7.35
N ASP A 64 9.97 19.83 8.02
CA ASP A 64 11.28 20.44 8.25
C ASP A 64 11.88 20.08 9.62
N LYS A 65 11.26 19.15 10.34
CA LYS A 65 11.65 18.72 11.68
C LYS A 65 11.71 17.20 11.78
N ASP A 66 12.37 16.72 12.81
CA ASP A 66 12.36 15.30 13.13
C ASP A 66 10.94 14.83 13.43
N VAL A 67 10.58 13.67 12.88
CA VAL A 67 9.29 13.02 13.06
C VAL A 67 9.53 11.64 13.64
N GLU A 68 8.90 11.36 14.78
CA GLU A 68 8.89 10.03 15.37
C GLU A 68 7.70 9.23 14.83
N ALA A 69 7.94 7.94 14.60
CA ALA A 69 6.97 6.98 14.07
C ALA A 69 6.20 6.30 15.19
#